data_AF-A0A0Q6S7M4-F1
#
_entry.id   AF-A0A0Q6S7M4-F1
#
_cell.length_a   1.000
_cell.length_b   1.000
_cell.length_c   1.000
_cell.angle_alpha   90.00
_cell.angle_beta   90.00
_cell.angle_gamma   90.00
#
_symmetry.space_group_name_H-M   'P 1'
#
loop_
_entity.id
_entity.type
_entity.pdbx_description
1 polymer ?
#
loop_
_entity_poly.entity_id
_entity_poly.type
_entity_poly.pdbx_seq_one_letter_code
_entity_poly.pdbx_strand_id
1 'polypeptide(L)' 'MKKSWAIVASRDRSINPELERDMAKRAGSQTVEMEASHAVFVSQREKVADVIENAAHQLAE' A
#
# COMPACT_ATOMS: atom_id res chain seq x y z
N MET A 1 -5.78 -15.33 9.73
CA MET A 1 -4.86 -14.26 9.28
C MET A 1 -5.46 -12.92 9.69
N LYS A 2 -4.65 -11.94 10.08
CA LYS A 2 -5.16 -10.58 10.38
C LYS A 2 -5.41 -9.83 9.06
N LYS A 3 -6.43 -8.96 8.99
CA LYS A 3 -6.60 -8.04 7.86
C LYS A 3 -5.34 -7.18 7.71
N SER A 4 -4.94 -6.92 6.48
CA SER A 4 -3.75 -6.13 6.16
C SER A 4 -3.96 -5.33 4.88
N TRP A 5 -3.23 -4.22 4.75
CA TRP A 5 -3.24 -3.34 3.61
C TRP A 5 -1.82 -3.20 3.07
N ALA A 6 -1.69 -3.09 1.76
CA ALA A 6 -0.41 -2.88 1.09
C ALA A 6 -0.55 -1.72 0.10
N ILE A 7 0.40 -0.80 0.14
CA ILE A 7 0.55 0.23 -0.88
C ILE A 7 1.58 -0.26 -1.89
N VAL A 8 1.21 -0.29 -3.17
CA VAL A 8 2.12 -0.59 -4.29
C VAL A 8 2.52 0.73 -4.94
N ALA A 9 3.81 1.04 -4.96
CA ALA A 9 4.34 2.21 -5.64
C ALA A 9 4.67 1.85 -7.10
N SER A 10 3.78 2.22 -8.04
CA SER A 10 3.87 1.71 -9.44
C SER A 10 5.09 2.21 -10.23
N ARG A 11 5.82 3.20 -9.72
CA ARG A 11 7.09 3.71 -10.27
C ARG A 11 8.25 3.55 -9.31
N ASP A 12 8.18 2.57 -8.40
CA ASP A 12 9.30 2.20 -7.56
C ASP A 12 10.50 1.76 -8.43
N ARG A 13 11.68 2.26 -8.06
CA ARG A 13 12.98 1.97 -8.71
C ARG A 13 13.95 1.26 -7.77
N SER A 14 13.57 1.10 -6.51
CA SER A 14 14.28 0.37 -5.46
C SER A 14 13.72 -1.04 -5.31
N ILE A 15 12.40 -1.20 -5.39
CA ILE A 15 11.69 -2.49 -5.42
C ILE A 15 10.93 -2.59 -6.74
N ASN A 16 10.88 -3.78 -7.34
CA ASN A 16 10.08 -4.00 -8.54
C ASN A 16 8.58 -3.97 -8.18
N PRO A 17 7.74 -3.12 -8.80
CA PRO A 17 6.32 -3.05 -8.48
C PRO A 17 5.56 -4.37 -8.67
N GLU A 18 6.01 -5.24 -9.58
CA GLU A 18 5.41 -6.58 -9.72
C GLU A 18 5.70 -7.45 -8.50
N LEU A 19 6.89 -7.34 -7.92
CA LEU A 19 7.22 -8.04 -6.68
C LEU A 19 6.38 -7.53 -5.51
N GLU A 20 6.12 -6.22 -5.43
CA GLU A 20 5.21 -5.65 -4.41
C GLU A 20 3.80 -6.21 -4.54
N ARG A 21 3.26 -6.29 -5.77
CA ARG A 21 1.96 -6.91 -6.06
C ARG A 21 1.92 -8.39 -5.64
N ASP A 22 2.95 -9.15 -5.98
CA ASP A 22 3.07 -10.57 -5.61
C ASP A 22 3.14 -10.77 -4.09
N MET A 23 3.88 -9.90 -3.39
CA MET A 23 3.97 -9.90 -1.93
C MET A 23 2.62 -9.58 -1.29
N ALA A 24 1.93 -8.54 -1.75
CA ALA A 24 0.60 -8.17 -1.27
C ALA A 24 -0.43 -9.29 -1.50
N LYS A 25 -0.39 -9.91 -2.69
CA LYS A 25 -1.25 -11.04 -3.05
C LYS A 25 -0.99 -12.26 -2.15
N ARG A 26 0.28 -12.61 -1.93
CA ARG A 26 0.67 -13.70 -1.01
C ARG A 26 0.21 -13.44 0.42
N ALA A 27 0.24 -12.18 0.86
CA ALA A 27 -0.23 -11.78 2.18
C ALA A 27 -1.77 -11.76 2.30
N GLY A 28 -2.50 -11.79 1.18
CA GLY A 28 -3.95 -11.59 1.15
C GLY A 28 -4.33 -10.16 1.57
N SER A 29 -3.46 -9.18 1.31
CA SER A 29 -3.69 -7.78 1.67
C SER A 29 -4.69 -7.11 0.73
N GLN A 30 -5.42 -6.12 1.26
CA GLN A 30 -6.10 -5.13 0.42
C GLN A 30 -5.04 -4.22 -0.20
N THR A 31 -4.91 -4.26 -1.52
CA THR A 31 -3.88 -3.49 -2.25
C THR A 31 -4.42 -2.14 -2.72
N VAL A 32 -3.65 -1.09 -2.48
CA VAL A 32 -3.85 0.25 -3.04
C VAL A 32 -2.64 0.58 -3.91
N GLU A 33 -2.86 0.87 -5.18
CA GLU A 33 -1.77 1.22 -6.10
C GLU A 33 -1.65 2.74 -6.25
N MET A 34 -0.43 3.25 -6.20
CA MET A 34 -0.13 4.69 -6.25
C MET A 34 0.97 4.95 -7.27
N GLU A 35 0.74 5.92 -8.16
CA GLU A 35 1.75 6.37 -9.12
C GLU A 35 2.83 7.20 -8.41
N ALA A 36 3.80 6.53 -7.81
CA ALA A 36 4.87 7.12 -7.00
C ALA A 36 6.17 6.31 -7.10
N SER A 37 7.29 6.93 -6.73
CA SER A 37 8.55 6.24 -6.47
C SER A 37 8.56 5.55 -5.11
N HIS A 38 9.66 4.88 -4.76
CA HIS A 38 9.87 4.16 -3.49
C HIS A 38 9.41 4.92 -2.23
N ALA A 39 9.76 6.22 -2.13
CA ALA A 39 9.38 7.06 -1.01
C ALA A 39 7.94 7.61 -1.12
N VAL A 40 6.96 6.73 -1.35
CA VAL A 40 5.53 7.09 -1.50
C VAL A 40 4.96 7.78 -0.26
N PHE A 41 5.38 7.33 0.94
CA PHE A 41 4.97 7.90 2.22
C PHE A 41 5.47 9.34 2.45
N VAL A 42 6.52 9.77 1.74
CA VAL A 42 6.99 11.16 1.74
C VAL A 42 6.33 11.96 0.63
N SER A 43 6.34 11.41 -0.60
CA SER A 43 5.89 12.13 -1.80
C SER A 43 4.37 12.26 -1.92
N GLN A 44 3.60 11.37 -1.29
CA GLN A 44 2.12 11.36 -1.31
C GLN A 44 1.56 11.11 0.10
N ARG A 45 2.12 11.82 1.09
CA ARG A 45 1.81 11.66 2.52
C ARG A 45 0.31 11.72 2.83
N GLU A 46 -0.45 12.61 2.19
CA GLU A 46 -1.89 12.76 2.42
C GLU A 46 -2.64 11.49 1.99
N LYS A 47 -2.36 10.97 0.79
CA LYS A 47 -2.98 9.73 0.31
C LYS A 47 -2.58 8.51 1.12
N VAL A 48 -1.34 8.47 1.63
CA VAL A 48 -0.90 7.39 2.54
C VAL A 48 -1.65 7.47 3.87
N ALA A 49 -1.86 8.68 4.41
CA ALA A 49 -2.68 8.88 5.60
C ALA A 49 -4.12 8.42 5.35
N ASP A 50 -4.72 8.75 4.21
CA ASP A 50 -6.07 8.29 3.83
C ASP A 50 -6.18 6.76 3.85
N VAL A 51 -5.17 6.04 3.33
CA VAL A 51 -5.17 4.56 3.37
C VAL A 51 -5.15 4.04 4.81
N ILE A 52 -4.36 4.66 5.69
CA ILE A 52 -4.26 4.28 7.10
C ILE A 52 -5.58 4.56 7.83
N GLU A 53 -6.18 5.74 7.63
CA GLU A 53 -7.47 6.11 8.24
C GLU A 53 -8.58 5.16 7.78
N ASN A 54 -8.68 4.89 6.47
CA ASN A 54 -9.65 3.95 5.94
C ASN A 54 -9.46 2.53 6.48
N ALA A 55 -8.21 2.07 6.60
CA ALA A 55 -7.91 0.78 7.21
C ALA A 55 -8.34 0.72 8.68
N ALA A 56 -8.11 1.79 9.45
CA ALA A 56 -8.52 1.87 10.84
C ALA A 56 -10.05 1.84 10.99
N HIS A 57 -10.77 2.57 10.15
CA HIS A 57 -12.24 2.54 10.12
C HIS A 57 -12.78 1.14 9.77
N GLN A 58 -12.23 0.47 8.75
CA GLN A 58 -12.62 -0.89 8.33
C GLN A 58 -12.31 -2.00 9.36
N LEU A 59 -11.49 -1.70 10.37
CA LEU A 59 -11.20 -2.60 11.49
C LEU A 59 -12.08 -2.34 12.71
N ALA A 60 -12.60 -1.12 12.85
CA ALA A 60 -13.46 -0.72 13.96
C ALA A 60 -14.92 -1.14 13.78
N GLU A 61 -15.32 -1.42 12.53
CA GLU A 61 -16.58 -2.08 12.15
C GLU A 61 -16.50 -3.61 12.33
#